data_AF-A0A2S0HZM9-F1
#
_entry.id   AF-A0A2S0HZM9-F1
#
_cell.length_a   1.000
_cell.length_b   1.000
_cell.length_c   1.000
_cell.angle_alpha   90.00
_cell.angle_beta   90.00
_cell.angle_gamma   90.00
#
_symmetry.space_group_name_H-M   'P 1'
#
loop_
_entity.id
_entity.type
_entity.pdbx_description
1 polymer ?
#
loop_
_entity_poly.entity_id
_entity_poly.type
_entity_poly.pdbx_seq_one_letter_code
_entity_poly.pdbx_strand_id
1 'polypeptide(L)'
;MKKLFLLICFIAGLQLSAQNDEAFVNEQVTQFTGKLESRGISQWFTTKRFCLGSIEMFQMENGRMCTSRGTYYEVYVVWEEEGTTMLKKIDNCGLFYSIPLKTNELTEFVTANFTDLEQNSVRPYKAVNITGKPESRTEVHACRRAYTFRKNGAEFQQAFKMYDLTTSDKNPNTNFEYNNALKIISLDRKLDAIIDNLQTKFKRQKQ
;
A
#
# COMPACT_ATOMS: atom_id res chain seq x y z
N MET A 1 47.42 18.67 12.33
CA MET A 1 46.28 19.23 11.56
C MET A 1 45.86 18.40 10.34
N LYS A 2 46.78 17.74 9.60
CA LYS A 2 46.41 16.82 8.49
C LYS A 2 45.46 15.66 8.87
N LYS A 3 45.64 15.07 10.06
CA LYS A 3 44.79 13.94 10.53
C LYS A 3 43.36 14.37 10.89
N LEU A 4 43.15 15.63 11.28
CA LEU A 4 41.82 16.16 11.59
C LEU A 4 41.03 16.48 10.31
N PHE A 5 41.72 16.91 9.25
CA PHE A 5 41.13 17.17 7.94
C PHE A 5 40.61 15.88 7.26
N LEU A 6 41.34 14.77 7.40
CA LEU A 6 40.92 13.45 6.90
C LEU A 6 39.65 12.92 7.60
N LEU A 7 39.48 13.20 8.90
CA LEU A 7 38.29 12.78 9.65
C LEU A 7 37.03 13.56 9.21
N ILE A 8 37.18 14.86 8.92
CA ILE A 8 36.09 15.72 8.44
C ILE A 8 35.67 15.33 7.00
N CYS A 9 36.62 14.97 6.13
CA CYS A 9 36.31 14.46 4.79
C CYS A 9 35.57 13.11 4.82
N PHE A 10 35.84 12.26 5.80
CA PHE A 10 35.15 10.96 5.94
C PHE A 10 33.69 11.12 6.40
N ILE A 11 33.41 12.14 7.23
CA ILE A 11 32.04 12.45 7.70
C ILE A 11 31.23 13.16 6.61
N ALA A 12 31.87 13.99 5.78
CA ALA A 12 31.20 14.69 4.66
C ALA A 12 30.79 13.77 3.50
N GLY A 13 31.38 12.57 3.39
CA GLY A 13 31.01 11.55 2.40
C GLY A 13 29.75 10.74 2.75
N LEU A 14 29.27 10.83 3.99
CA LEU A 14 28.01 10.24 4.42
C LEU A 14 26.85 11.20 4.10
N GLN A 15 26.67 11.55 2.83
CA GLN A 15 25.36 11.98 2.38
C GLN A 15 24.46 10.75 2.43
N LEU A 16 23.81 10.59 3.59
CA LEU A 16 22.87 9.53 3.91
C LEU A 16 21.72 9.57 2.89
N SER A 17 21.83 8.74 1.85
CA SER A 17 20.67 8.26 1.12
C SER A 17 19.78 7.57 2.15
N ALA A 18 18.65 8.17 2.46
CA ALA A 18 17.67 7.55 3.36
C ALA A 18 17.16 6.29 2.65
N GLN A 19 17.57 5.12 3.16
CA GLN A 19 17.06 3.82 2.76
C GLN A 19 15.92 3.47 3.70
N ASN A 20 14.72 3.92 3.37
CA ASN A 20 13.56 3.75 4.21
C ASN A 20 12.90 2.39 3.93
N ASP A 21 12.63 1.65 4.98
CA ASP A 21 12.01 0.32 4.93
C ASP A 21 10.52 0.38 5.30
N GLU A 22 9.91 -0.79 5.50
CA GLU A 22 8.50 -0.89 5.89
C GLU A 22 8.18 -0.20 7.22
N ALA A 23 9.12 -0.21 8.16
CA ALA A 23 8.91 0.36 9.49
C ALA A 23 8.77 1.89 9.40
N PHE A 24 9.62 2.53 8.59
CA PHE A 24 9.47 3.96 8.29
C PHE A 24 8.08 4.29 7.71
N VAL A 25 7.62 3.52 6.73
CA VAL A 25 6.31 3.77 6.11
C VAL A 25 5.17 3.56 7.12
N ASN A 26 5.22 2.49 7.90
CA ASN A 26 4.23 2.21 8.93
C ASN A 26 4.19 3.33 9.98
N GLU A 27 5.34 3.85 10.41
CA GLU A 27 5.40 4.98 11.34
C GLU A 27 4.70 6.22 10.77
N GLN A 28 4.99 6.57 9.51
CA GLN A 28 4.35 7.73 8.85
C GLN A 28 2.83 7.54 8.72
N VAL A 29 2.37 6.32 8.46
CA VAL A 29 0.94 5.97 8.41
C VAL A 29 0.32 6.13 9.80
N THR A 30 0.92 5.55 10.85
CA THR A 30 0.44 5.66 12.23
C THR A 30 0.38 7.11 12.71
N GLN A 31 1.41 7.91 12.43
CA GLN A 31 1.39 9.34 12.76
C GLN A 31 0.27 10.08 12.02
N PHE A 32 0.01 9.74 10.75
CA PHE A 32 -1.05 10.38 9.99
C PHE A 32 -2.44 9.96 10.46
N THR A 33 -2.70 8.67 10.66
CA THR A 33 -4.01 8.19 11.16
C THR A 33 -4.28 8.66 12.59
N GLY A 34 -3.26 8.76 13.44
CA GLY A 34 -3.38 9.40 14.75
C GLY A 34 -3.84 10.85 14.68
N LYS A 35 -3.40 11.61 13.65
CA LYS A 35 -3.90 12.97 13.40
C LYS A 35 -5.36 12.97 12.95
N LEU A 36 -5.82 11.96 12.20
CA LEU A 36 -7.24 11.82 11.85
C LEU A 36 -8.08 11.64 13.13
N GLU A 37 -7.65 10.74 14.01
CA GLU A 37 -8.34 10.46 15.27
C GLU A 37 -8.39 11.68 16.20
N SER A 38 -7.29 12.44 16.30
CA SER A 38 -7.27 13.70 17.08
C SER A 38 -8.26 14.76 16.58
N ARG A 39 -8.67 14.68 15.30
CA ARG A 39 -9.69 15.56 14.69
C ARG A 39 -11.10 14.98 14.79
N GLY A 40 -11.28 13.86 15.49
CA GLY A 40 -12.57 13.18 15.63
C GLY A 40 -12.98 12.31 14.44
N ILE A 41 -12.08 12.07 13.48
CA ILE A 41 -12.35 11.20 12.34
C ILE A 41 -12.19 9.74 12.79
N SER A 42 -13.32 9.08 13.02
CA SER A 42 -13.37 7.72 13.57
C SER A 42 -13.46 6.62 12.51
N GLN A 43 -13.64 6.98 11.24
CA GLN A 43 -13.74 6.03 10.13
C GLN A 43 -12.73 6.35 9.04
N TRP A 44 -11.86 5.39 8.76
CA TRP A 44 -10.86 5.45 7.70
C TRP A 44 -10.43 4.04 7.32
N PHE A 45 -9.79 3.89 6.17
CA PHE A 45 -9.07 2.67 5.83
C PHE A 45 -7.75 2.98 5.17
N THR A 46 -6.82 2.05 5.27
CA THR A 46 -5.55 2.09 4.53
C THR A 46 -5.42 0.88 3.62
N THR A 47 -4.75 1.02 2.48
CA THR A 47 -4.19 -0.11 1.74
C THR A 47 -2.70 0.09 1.52
N LYS A 48 -1.91 -0.89 1.94
CA LYS A 48 -0.49 -1.01 1.67
C LYS A 48 -0.28 -1.95 0.49
N ARG A 49 0.42 -1.47 -0.52
CA ARG A 49 0.67 -2.14 -1.80
C ARG A 49 2.17 -2.26 -2.02
N PHE A 50 2.63 -3.47 -2.32
CA PHE A 50 4.05 -3.75 -2.49
C PHE A 50 4.26 -5.04 -3.28
N CYS A 51 5.41 -5.15 -3.95
CA CYS A 51 5.88 -6.38 -4.57
C CYS A 51 7.23 -6.72 -3.96
N LEU A 52 7.39 -7.94 -3.44
CA LEU A 52 8.66 -8.32 -2.80
C LEU A 52 9.85 -8.11 -3.75
N GLY A 53 10.86 -7.41 -3.26
CA GLY A 53 12.09 -7.14 -4.01
C GLY A 53 12.01 -5.95 -4.98
N SER A 54 10.86 -5.25 -5.10
CA SER A 54 10.78 -4.05 -5.95
C SER A 54 11.48 -2.88 -5.25
N ILE A 55 12.56 -2.36 -5.82
CA ILE A 55 13.27 -1.20 -5.29
C ILE A 55 12.97 0.01 -6.18
N GLU A 56 12.59 1.12 -5.58
CA GLU A 56 12.33 2.38 -6.27
C GLU A 56 13.31 3.45 -5.83
N MET A 57 13.61 4.39 -6.73
CA MET A 57 14.52 5.50 -6.51
C MET A 57 13.89 6.79 -7.02
N PHE A 58 13.85 7.81 -6.17
CA PHE A 58 13.28 9.12 -6.49
C PHE A 58 14.29 10.21 -6.21
N GLN A 59 14.42 11.16 -7.15
CA GLN A 59 15.09 12.42 -6.90
C GLN A 59 14.11 13.38 -6.21
N MET A 60 14.47 13.84 -5.03
CA MET A 60 13.66 14.74 -4.21
C MET A 60 13.86 16.20 -4.67
N GLU A 61 12.92 17.10 -4.34
CA GLU A 61 13.02 18.51 -4.72
C GLU A 61 14.27 19.22 -4.18
N ASN A 62 14.76 18.79 -3.01
CA ASN A 62 16.00 19.29 -2.42
C ASN A 62 17.27 18.69 -3.05
N GLY A 63 17.14 17.94 -4.15
CA GLY A 63 18.23 17.29 -4.86
C GLY A 63 18.73 15.98 -4.24
N ARG A 64 18.23 15.59 -3.05
CA ARG A 64 18.61 14.32 -2.42
C ARG A 64 17.97 13.14 -3.14
N MET A 65 18.67 12.01 -3.16
CA MET A 65 18.09 10.74 -3.61
C MET A 65 17.42 10.03 -2.43
N CYS A 66 16.18 9.58 -2.65
CA CYS A 66 15.49 8.66 -1.76
C CYS A 66 15.34 7.30 -2.44
N THR A 67 15.59 6.22 -1.70
CA THR A 67 15.44 4.86 -2.23
C THR A 67 14.79 3.95 -1.21
N SER A 68 13.96 3.02 -1.66
CA SER A 68 13.40 2.01 -0.77
C SER A 68 14.45 0.96 -0.39
N ARG A 69 14.41 0.51 0.87
CA ARG A 69 15.29 -0.57 1.34
C ARG A 69 14.69 -1.93 1.05
N GLY A 70 15.11 -2.55 -0.05
CA GLY A 70 14.75 -3.93 -0.43
C GLY A 70 13.32 -4.12 -0.96
N THR A 71 12.33 -3.36 -0.49
CA THR A 71 10.98 -3.34 -1.05
C THR A 71 10.38 -1.94 -0.92
N TYR A 72 9.78 -1.49 -2.03
CA TYR A 72 8.99 -0.28 -2.12
C TYR A 72 7.56 -0.58 -1.65
N TYR A 73 7.10 0.24 -0.71
CA TYR A 73 5.80 0.18 -0.09
C TYR A 73 5.07 1.47 -0.40
N GLU A 74 3.84 1.31 -0.86
CA GLU A 74 2.96 2.41 -1.16
C GLU A 74 1.67 2.23 -0.38
N VAL A 75 1.38 3.19 0.49
CA VAL A 75 0.20 3.19 1.35
C VAL A 75 -0.73 4.31 0.93
N TYR A 76 -1.99 3.94 0.75
CA TYR A 76 -3.08 4.87 0.55
C TYR A 76 -3.94 4.92 1.79
N VAL A 77 -4.19 6.12 2.31
CA VAL A 77 -5.11 6.38 3.42
C VAL A 77 -6.34 7.07 2.86
N VAL A 78 -7.51 6.55 3.17
CA VAL A 78 -8.81 7.06 2.70
C VAL A 78 -9.71 7.33 3.90
N TRP A 79 -10.28 8.53 3.95
CA TRP A 79 -11.20 8.96 5.00
C TRP A 79 -12.22 9.94 4.43
N GLU A 80 -13.24 10.26 5.21
CA GLU A 80 -14.16 11.36 4.91
C GLU A 80 -13.91 12.52 5.86
N GLU A 81 -13.85 13.73 5.33
CA GLU A 81 -13.69 14.97 6.10
C GLU A 81 -14.56 16.04 5.43
N GLU A 82 -15.41 16.73 6.22
CA GLU A 82 -16.33 17.76 5.72
C GLU A 82 -17.22 17.28 4.55
N GLY A 83 -17.68 16.03 4.61
CA GLY A 83 -18.54 15.43 3.58
C GLY A 83 -17.84 15.07 2.26
N THR A 84 -16.51 15.15 2.22
CA THR A 84 -15.71 14.81 1.04
C THR A 84 -14.78 13.65 1.35
N THR A 85 -14.73 12.67 0.46
CA THR A 85 -13.73 11.61 0.52
C THR A 85 -12.36 12.15 0.18
N MET A 86 -11.41 11.92 1.07
CA MET A 86 -10.03 12.34 0.97
C MET A 86 -9.13 11.13 0.75
N LEU A 87 -8.12 11.29 -0.09
CA LEU A 87 -7.09 10.28 -0.35
C LEU A 87 -5.71 10.87 -0.04
N LYS A 88 -4.86 10.11 0.66
CA LYS A 88 -3.44 10.42 0.83
C LYS A 88 -2.58 9.23 0.44
N LYS A 89 -1.56 9.48 -0.36
CA LYS A 89 -0.45 8.55 -0.60
C LYS A 89 0.69 8.80 0.41
N ILE A 90 1.28 7.72 0.89
CA ILE A 90 2.49 7.68 1.72
C ILE A 90 3.36 6.56 1.14
N ASP A 91 4.64 6.81 0.90
CA ASP A 91 5.58 5.77 0.45
C ASP A 91 6.89 5.82 1.24
N ASN A 92 7.89 5.01 0.85
CA ASN A 92 9.21 5.02 1.47
C ASN A 92 9.88 6.41 1.48
N CYS A 93 9.48 7.31 0.59
CA CYS A 93 10.00 8.67 0.50
C CYS A 93 9.07 9.70 1.16
N GLY A 94 8.07 9.24 1.91
CA GLY A 94 7.22 10.01 2.80
C GLY A 94 5.87 10.42 2.21
N LEU A 95 5.33 11.53 2.70
CA LEU A 95 3.92 11.88 2.51
C LEU A 95 3.68 12.66 1.22
N PHE A 96 2.51 12.44 0.64
CA PHE A 96 1.95 13.28 -0.41
C PHE A 96 0.89 14.20 0.18
N TYR A 97 0.57 15.28 -0.53
CA TYR A 97 -0.59 16.12 -0.20
C TYR A 97 -1.89 15.29 -0.31
N SER A 98 -2.88 15.65 0.52
CA SER A 98 -4.20 15.01 0.46
C SER A 98 -4.92 15.48 -0.80
N ILE A 99 -5.64 14.59 -1.45
CA ILE A 99 -6.42 14.87 -2.65
C ILE A 99 -7.91 14.67 -2.29
N PRO A 100 -8.76 15.70 -2.41
CA PRO A 100 -10.20 15.50 -2.35
C PRO A 100 -10.67 14.76 -3.60
N LEU A 101 -11.44 13.70 -3.41
CA LEU A 101 -12.04 12.95 -4.52
C LEU A 101 -13.32 13.66 -4.98
N LYS A 102 -13.66 13.47 -6.25
CA LYS A 102 -14.89 14.03 -6.84
C LYS A 102 -16.16 13.32 -6.34
N THR A 103 -16.02 12.11 -5.83
CA THR A 103 -17.12 11.24 -5.42
C THR A 103 -16.78 10.61 -4.08
N ASN A 104 -17.82 10.28 -3.30
CA ASN A 104 -17.69 9.57 -2.02
C ASN A 104 -17.82 8.05 -2.14
N GLU A 105 -17.78 7.53 -3.36
CA GLU A 105 -18.06 6.13 -3.65
C GLU A 105 -17.19 5.15 -2.84
N LEU A 106 -15.94 5.50 -2.54
CA LEU A 106 -15.06 4.65 -1.72
C LEU A 106 -15.52 4.56 -0.26
N THR A 107 -15.80 5.68 0.39
CA THR A 107 -16.21 5.70 1.81
C THR A 107 -17.62 5.14 1.96
N GLU A 108 -18.51 5.43 1.02
CA GLU A 108 -19.85 4.85 0.93
C GLU A 108 -19.78 3.32 0.76
N PHE A 109 -18.95 2.82 -0.16
CA PHE A 109 -18.77 1.39 -0.37
C PHE A 109 -18.25 0.67 0.87
N VAL A 110 -17.22 1.23 1.52
CA VAL A 110 -16.68 0.64 2.77
C VAL A 110 -17.70 0.66 3.88
N THR A 111 -18.47 1.74 4.02
CA THR A 111 -19.53 1.85 5.03
C THR A 111 -20.59 0.79 4.83
N ALA A 112 -21.06 0.63 3.59
CA ALA A 112 -22.13 -0.30 3.23
C ALA A 112 -21.72 -1.77 3.30
N ASN A 113 -20.43 -2.08 3.14
CA ASN A 113 -19.92 -3.45 3.09
C ASN A 113 -18.95 -3.78 4.25
N PHE A 114 -18.97 -3.00 5.34
CA PHE A 114 -17.99 -3.14 6.44
C PHE A 114 -17.94 -4.56 7.02
N THR A 115 -19.11 -5.18 7.26
CA THR A 115 -19.21 -6.55 7.75
C THR A 115 -18.64 -7.57 6.76
N ASP A 116 -18.93 -7.42 5.47
CA ASP A 116 -18.39 -8.31 4.44
C ASP A 116 -16.87 -8.19 4.32
N LEU A 117 -16.36 -6.96 4.46
CA LEU A 117 -14.93 -6.64 4.47
C LEU A 117 -14.23 -7.20 5.70
N GLU A 118 -14.93 -7.37 6.83
CA GLU A 118 -14.37 -7.98 8.04
C GLU A 118 -14.34 -9.50 7.94
N GLN A 119 -15.45 -10.11 7.52
CA GLN A 119 -15.68 -11.55 7.67
C GLN A 119 -15.12 -12.40 6.52
N ASN A 120 -15.04 -11.86 5.30
CA ASN A 120 -14.68 -12.64 4.12
C ASN A 120 -13.26 -12.34 3.65
N SER A 121 -12.38 -13.33 3.75
CA SER A 121 -10.97 -13.22 3.35
C SER A 121 -10.68 -13.96 2.05
N VAL A 122 -9.68 -13.48 1.31
CA VAL A 122 -9.16 -14.15 0.12
C VAL A 122 -8.55 -15.49 0.52
N ARG A 123 -8.96 -16.55 -0.17
CA ARG A 123 -8.43 -17.90 0.03
C ARG A 123 -7.17 -18.10 -0.79
N PRO A 124 -6.16 -18.84 -0.29
CA PRO A 124 -4.97 -19.14 -1.07
C PRO A 124 -5.28 -19.85 -2.38
N TYR A 125 -4.45 -19.64 -3.39
CA TYR A 125 -4.51 -20.39 -4.64
C TYR A 125 -4.51 -21.90 -4.39
N LYS A 126 -5.47 -22.62 -4.99
CA LYS A 126 -5.61 -24.08 -4.84
C LYS A 126 -5.84 -24.75 -6.19
N ALA A 127 -4.80 -25.41 -6.71
CA ALA A 127 -4.83 -26.17 -7.95
C ALA A 127 -5.68 -27.44 -7.83
N VAL A 128 -6.41 -27.79 -8.91
CA VAL A 128 -7.20 -29.04 -9.00
C VAL A 128 -6.32 -30.28 -9.12
N ASN A 129 -5.24 -30.21 -9.91
CA ASN A 129 -4.46 -31.39 -10.32
C ASN A 129 -2.94 -31.16 -10.23
N ILE A 130 -2.33 -31.41 -9.06
CA ILE A 130 -0.87 -31.43 -8.96
C ILE A 130 -0.39 -32.76 -9.53
N THR A 131 0.00 -32.80 -10.81
CA THR A 131 0.42 -34.05 -11.50
C THR A 131 1.77 -34.60 -11.05
N GLY A 132 2.30 -34.17 -9.89
CA GLY A 132 3.52 -34.69 -9.27
C GLY A 132 4.82 -34.41 -10.01
N LYS A 133 4.78 -33.81 -11.20
CA LYS A 133 5.96 -33.40 -11.95
C LYS A 133 6.29 -31.93 -11.64
N PRO A 134 7.55 -31.60 -11.29
CA PRO A 134 7.97 -30.21 -11.13
C PRO A 134 7.70 -29.42 -12.42
N GLU A 135 6.96 -28.32 -12.33
CA GLU A 135 6.86 -27.39 -13.44
C GLU A 135 8.14 -26.56 -13.52
N SER A 136 8.75 -26.50 -14.71
CA SER A 136 10.08 -25.89 -14.88
C SER A 136 10.13 -24.40 -14.52
N ARG A 137 9.01 -23.67 -14.58
CA ARG A 137 8.87 -22.25 -14.16
C ARG A 137 7.41 -21.89 -13.92
N THR A 138 7.08 -21.47 -12.70
CA THR A 138 5.85 -20.70 -12.41
C THR A 138 6.18 -19.21 -12.43
N GLU A 139 5.24 -18.39 -12.89
CA GLU A 139 5.38 -16.94 -12.82
C GLU A 139 5.53 -16.47 -11.37
N VAL A 140 6.45 -15.52 -11.13
CA VAL A 140 6.70 -15.00 -9.78
C VAL A 140 5.66 -13.94 -9.45
N HIS A 141 4.69 -14.28 -8.61
CA HIS A 141 3.68 -13.35 -8.15
C HIS A 141 4.07 -12.77 -6.78
N ALA A 142 4.95 -11.77 -6.81
CA ALA A 142 5.52 -11.15 -5.60
C ALA A 142 4.60 -10.10 -4.93
N CYS A 143 3.54 -9.68 -5.64
CA CYS A 143 2.73 -8.54 -5.25
C CYS A 143 1.64 -8.88 -4.22
N ARG A 144 1.45 -7.95 -3.27
CA ARG A 144 0.54 -8.10 -2.14
C ARG A 144 -0.27 -6.82 -1.91
N ARG A 145 -1.38 -7.01 -1.21
CA ARG A 145 -2.23 -5.96 -0.65
C ARG A 145 -2.42 -6.25 0.83
N ALA A 146 -2.33 -5.22 1.67
CA ALA A 146 -2.64 -5.29 3.09
C ALA A 146 -3.51 -4.09 3.46
N TYR A 147 -4.71 -4.36 3.95
CA TYR A 147 -5.70 -3.38 4.34
C TYR A 147 -5.82 -3.33 5.85
N THR A 148 -6.08 -2.12 6.35
CA THR A 148 -6.52 -1.85 7.71
C THR A 148 -7.78 -1.02 7.63
N PHE A 149 -8.82 -1.41 8.33
CA PHE A 149 -10.08 -0.69 8.40
C PHE A 149 -10.34 -0.27 9.84
N ARG A 150 -10.76 0.98 10.04
CA ARG A 150 -11.18 1.48 11.34
C ARG A 150 -12.55 2.11 11.24
N LYS A 151 -13.40 1.83 12.22
CA LYS A 151 -14.72 2.46 12.37
C LYS A 151 -15.10 2.53 13.84
N ASN A 152 -15.23 3.73 14.37
CA ASN A 152 -15.67 3.98 15.76
C ASN A 152 -14.83 3.21 16.81
N GLY A 153 -13.52 3.15 16.60
CA GLY A 153 -12.58 2.47 17.48
C GLY A 153 -12.44 0.95 17.26
N ALA A 154 -13.34 0.32 16.51
CA ALA A 154 -13.12 -1.03 16.02
C ALA A 154 -12.12 -1.02 14.86
N GLU A 155 -11.18 -1.97 14.84
CA GLU A 155 -10.16 -2.10 13.81
C GLU A 155 -10.01 -3.57 13.40
N PHE A 156 -9.91 -3.82 12.10
CA PHE A 156 -9.55 -5.13 11.56
C PHE A 156 -8.64 -4.99 10.35
N GLN A 157 -7.95 -6.09 10.02
CA GLN A 157 -6.98 -6.14 8.93
C GLN A 157 -7.30 -7.28 7.97
N GLN A 158 -6.99 -7.08 6.70
CA GLN A 158 -7.04 -8.12 5.67
C GLN A 158 -5.80 -8.03 4.79
N ALA A 159 -5.27 -9.18 4.37
CA ALA A 159 -4.16 -9.19 3.42
C ALA A 159 -4.33 -10.32 2.41
N PHE A 160 -3.87 -10.08 1.19
CA PHE A 160 -3.93 -11.09 0.13
C PHE A 160 -2.76 -10.93 -0.86
N LYS A 161 -2.44 -12.04 -1.52
CA LYS A 161 -1.48 -12.04 -2.64
C LYS A 161 -2.28 -11.86 -3.93
N MET A 162 -1.72 -11.09 -4.87
CA MET A 162 -2.36 -10.95 -6.19
C MET A 162 -2.48 -12.31 -6.90
N TYR A 163 -1.57 -13.24 -6.61
CA TYR A 163 -1.61 -14.60 -7.13
C TYR A 163 -2.88 -15.36 -6.76
N ASP A 164 -3.41 -15.14 -5.57
CA ASP A 164 -4.58 -15.87 -5.09
C ASP A 164 -5.84 -15.52 -5.90
N LEU A 165 -5.78 -14.44 -6.68
CA LEU A 165 -6.84 -13.97 -7.56
C LEU A 165 -6.72 -14.47 -9.00
N THR A 166 -5.63 -15.16 -9.35
CA THR A 166 -5.39 -15.66 -10.72
C THR A 166 -5.86 -17.10 -10.89
N THR A 167 -5.98 -17.53 -12.14
CA THR A 167 -6.21 -18.93 -12.51
C THR A 167 -5.39 -19.24 -13.76
N SER A 168 -5.12 -20.52 -14.02
CA SER A 168 -4.39 -20.96 -15.20
C SER A 168 -5.08 -22.16 -15.85
N ASP A 169 -4.93 -22.34 -17.16
CA ASP A 169 -5.55 -23.45 -17.88
C ASP A 169 -5.00 -24.82 -17.43
N LYS A 170 -3.70 -24.88 -17.13
CA LYS A 170 -3.00 -26.13 -16.74
C LYS A 170 -3.34 -26.54 -15.31
N ASN A 171 -3.38 -25.56 -14.42
CA ASN A 171 -3.72 -25.73 -13.02
C ASN A 171 -4.82 -24.71 -12.68
N PRO A 172 -6.11 -25.05 -12.83
CA PRO A 172 -7.18 -24.12 -12.48
C PRO A 172 -7.20 -23.86 -10.98
N ASN A 173 -7.35 -22.59 -10.59
CA ASN A 173 -7.52 -22.21 -9.20
C ASN A 173 -8.97 -22.41 -8.76
N THR A 174 -9.21 -23.39 -7.90
CA THR A 174 -10.55 -23.69 -7.37
C THR A 174 -11.17 -22.56 -6.55
N ASN A 175 -10.36 -21.63 -6.05
CA ASN A 175 -10.85 -20.47 -5.30
C ASN A 175 -11.06 -19.21 -6.17
N PHE A 176 -10.79 -19.28 -7.49
CA PHE A 176 -10.79 -18.12 -8.37
C PHE A 176 -12.10 -17.32 -8.34
N GLU A 177 -13.23 -17.98 -8.59
CA GLU A 177 -14.55 -17.34 -8.62
C GLU A 177 -14.93 -16.76 -7.26
N TYR A 178 -14.75 -17.54 -6.19
CA TYR A 178 -15.01 -17.09 -4.83
C TYR A 178 -14.21 -15.83 -4.49
N ASN A 179 -12.89 -15.85 -4.72
CA ASN A 179 -12.00 -14.75 -4.40
C ASN A 179 -12.36 -13.48 -5.19
N ASN A 180 -12.61 -13.62 -6.50
CA ASN A 180 -12.89 -12.48 -7.38
C ASN A 180 -14.27 -11.83 -7.14
N ALA A 181 -15.17 -12.52 -6.44
CA ALA A 181 -16.47 -12.02 -6.01
C ALA A 181 -16.43 -11.26 -4.66
N LEU A 182 -15.33 -11.32 -3.92
CA LEU A 182 -15.23 -10.68 -2.59
C LEU A 182 -15.30 -9.14 -2.67
N LYS A 183 -15.89 -8.52 -1.64
CA LYS A 183 -16.01 -7.06 -1.54
C LYS A 183 -14.66 -6.37 -1.44
N ILE A 184 -13.67 -6.98 -0.79
CA ILE A 184 -12.31 -6.43 -0.72
C ILE A 184 -11.67 -6.32 -2.11
N ILE A 185 -11.96 -7.24 -3.02
CA ILE A 185 -11.46 -7.21 -4.40
C ILE A 185 -12.20 -6.15 -5.23
N SER A 186 -13.50 -6.00 -5.00
CA SER A 186 -14.27 -4.90 -5.60
C SER A 186 -13.76 -3.53 -5.14
N LEU A 187 -13.39 -3.39 -3.87
CA LEU A 187 -12.78 -2.18 -3.31
C LEU A 187 -11.39 -1.91 -3.91
N ASP A 188 -10.53 -2.93 -4.02
CA ASP A 188 -9.19 -2.78 -4.62
C ASP A 188 -9.27 -2.29 -6.07
N ARG A 189 -10.19 -2.87 -6.88
CA ARG A 189 -10.44 -2.43 -8.27
C ARG A 189 -10.93 -0.98 -8.37
N LYS A 190 -11.84 -0.57 -7.49
CA LYS A 190 -12.33 0.83 -7.44
C LYS A 190 -11.18 1.79 -7.11
N LEU A 191 -10.35 1.41 -6.14
CA LEU A 191 -9.22 2.21 -5.73
C LEU A 191 -8.12 2.27 -6.80
N ASP A 192 -7.86 1.17 -7.52
CA ASP A 192 -6.96 1.13 -8.68
C ASP A 192 -7.38 2.16 -9.73
N ALA A 193 -8.65 2.12 -10.14
CA ALA A 193 -9.19 3.06 -11.11
C ALA A 193 -9.04 4.53 -10.66
N ILE A 194 -9.23 4.81 -9.36
CA ILE A 194 -9.05 6.15 -8.81
C ILE A 194 -7.58 6.55 -8.84
N ILE A 195 -6.66 5.68 -8.41
CA ILE A 195 -5.23 5.94 -8.39
C ILE A 195 -4.69 6.22 -9.79
N ASP A 196 -5.09 5.42 -10.78
CA ASP A 196 -4.67 5.57 -12.17
C ASP A 196 -5.09 6.94 -12.73
N ASN A 197 -6.31 7.39 -12.40
CA ASN A 197 -6.80 8.72 -12.77
C ASN A 197 -6.11 9.87 -12.02
N LEU A 198 -5.42 9.58 -10.91
CA LEU A 198 -4.75 10.56 -10.06
C LEU A 198 -3.22 10.58 -10.19
N GLN A 199 -2.62 9.70 -11.01
CA GLN A 199 -1.16 9.55 -11.10
C GLN A 199 -0.41 10.89 -11.23
N THR A 200 -0.89 11.79 -12.09
CA THR A 200 -0.26 13.10 -12.33
C THR A 200 -0.53 14.15 -11.25
N LYS A 201 -1.52 13.89 -10.39
CA LYS A 201 -1.97 14.80 -9.32
C LYS A 201 -1.28 14.53 -7.99
N PHE A 202 -0.66 13.38 -7.79
CA PHE A 202 0.13 13.11 -6.59
C PHE A 202 1.34 14.05 -6.54
N LYS A 203 1.34 14.94 -5.55
CA LYS A 203 2.46 15.83 -5.22
C LYS A 203 3.01 15.49 -3.85
N ARG A 204 4.32 15.24 -3.78
CA ARG A 204 5.02 14.94 -2.53
C ARG A 204 5.10 16.20 -1.67
N GLN A 205 4.98 16.04 -0.36
CA GLN A 205 5.21 17.14 0.58
C GLN A 205 6.70 17.42 0.69
N LYS A 206 7.05 18.70 0.79
CA LYS A 206 8.43 19.13 1.04
C LYS A 206 8.88 18.60 2.41
N GLN A 207 10.04 17.96 2.43
CA GLN A 207 10.72 17.44 3.64
C GLN A 207 11.96 18.26 3.93
#